data_AF-A0A1M6EIU0-F1
#
_entry.id   AF-A0A1M6EIU0-F1
#
_cell.length_a   1.000
_cell.length_b   1.000
_cell.length_c   1.000
_cell.angle_alpha   90.00
_cell.angle_beta   90.00
_cell.angle_gamma   90.00
#
_symmetry.space_group_name_H-M   'P 1'
#
loop_
_entity.id
_entity.type
_entity.pdbx_description
1 polymer ?
#
loop_
_entity_poly.entity_id
_entity_poly.type
_entity_poly.pdbx_seq_one_letter_code
_entity_poly.pdbx_strand_id
1 'polypeptide(L)'
;MANQPTTFALCCKMAPKSSALPNEAAPQLPRPATIISAKRPAKFIPSPPGQPPVNRVDTWVKIAAPLLTAAGLIFSVWQYQHQQAYNDAQEFRRKTWEKRLEAYTELGNLAAQLVTAAAQPQRFDSLGSRFEQVYWGKLPLFDDRGVEQKLKAFHDEVQDTRHREGELNALKAKGYALMKECQKSLHRSWYEAAAY
;
A
#
# COMPACT_ATOMS: atom_id res chain seq x y z
N MET A 1 1.08 20.74 41.99
CA MET A 1 -0.33 20.64 41.57
C MET A 1 -0.32 20.82 40.05
N ALA A 2 -0.76 19.93 39.16
CA ALA A 2 -1.41 18.63 39.24
C ALA A 2 -1.03 17.80 37.99
N ASN A 3 -0.96 16.49 38.17
CA ASN A 3 -0.77 15.43 37.16
C ASN A 3 -2.04 15.22 36.32
N GLN A 4 -1.92 15.02 35.01
CA GLN A 4 -2.90 14.31 34.18
C GLN A 4 -2.18 13.66 32.98
N PRO A 5 -2.15 12.32 32.87
CA PRO A 5 -1.84 11.62 31.62
C PRO A 5 -3.12 11.14 30.93
N THR A 6 -3.35 11.53 29.67
CA THR A 6 -4.50 11.07 28.89
C THR A 6 -4.09 9.97 27.91
N THR A 7 -4.69 8.81 28.16
CA THR A 7 -4.55 7.50 27.53
C THR A 7 -4.93 7.49 26.04
N PHE A 8 -4.07 6.87 25.21
CA PHE A 8 -4.39 6.49 23.83
C PHE A 8 -5.28 5.24 23.82
N ALA A 9 -6.51 5.37 23.30
CA ALA A 9 -7.40 4.24 23.05
C ALA A 9 -7.21 3.73 21.60
N LEU A 10 -6.57 2.57 21.47
CA LEU A 10 -6.54 1.77 20.25
C LEU A 10 -7.92 1.12 20.05
N CYS A 11 -8.61 1.41 18.95
CA CYS A 11 -9.86 0.74 18.60
C CYS A 11 -9.69 0.01 17.26
N CYS A 12 -9.24 -1.24 17.31
CA CYS A 12 -9.36 -2.19 16.21
C CYS A 12 -10.82 -2.66 16.14
N LYS A 13 -11.56 -2.25 15.10
CA LYS A 13 -12.91 -2.78 14.85
C LYS A 13 -12.90 -3.70 13.64
N MET A 14 -13.18 -4.96 13.96
CA MET A 14 -13.23 -6.15 13.09
C MET A 14 -14.29 -6.03 11.98
N ALA A 15 -13.98 -6.63 10.83
CA ALA A 15 -14.91 -6.89 9.74
C ALA A 15 -15.96 -7.96 10.13
N PRO A 16 -17.23 -7.84 9.69
CA PRO A 16 -18.20 -8.91 9.85
C PRO A 16 -18.20 -9.91 8.69
N LYS A 17 -18.39 -11.16 9.10
CA LYS A 17 -18.52 -12.40 8.35
C LYS A 17 -19.75 -12.45 7.44
N SER A 18 -19.55 -13.16 6.34
CA SER A 18 -20.50 -13.97 5.55
C SER A 18 -21.62 -14.61 6.39
N SER A 19 -22.85 -14.62 5.86
CA SER A 19 -23.78 -15.77 5.74
C SER A 19 -25.22 -15.27 5.61
N ALA A 20 -25.93 -15.67 4.54
CA ALA A 20 -27.33 -16.12 4.56
C ALA A 20 -27.96 -16.04 3.15
N LEU A 21 -28.12 -17.21 2.53
CA LEU A 21 -29.16 -17.48 1.54
C LEU A 21 -30.45 -17.84 2.31
N PRO A 22 -31.59 -17.24 1.98
CA PRO A 22 -32.91 -17.79 2.27
C PRO A 22 -33.55 -18.26 0.95
N ASN A 23 -34.55 -19.13 0.88
CA ASN A 23 -35.17 -20.06 1.80
C ASN A 23 -35.97 -20.99 0.87
N GLU A 24 -35.98 -22.26 1.19
CA GLU A 24 -36.73 -23.32 0.53
C GLU A 24 -38.23 -23.06 0.70
N ALA A 25 -38.98 -22.95 -0.39
CA ALA A 25 -40.43 -22.83 -0.37
C ALA A 25 -41.04 -23.77 -1.42
N ALA A 26 -41.40 -24.95 -0.96
CA ALA A 26 -42.55 -25.73 -1.46
C ALA A 26 -43.51 -25.91 -0.26
N PRO A 27 -44.77 -26.34 -0.42
CA PRO A 27 -45.55 -26.67 -1.62
C PRO A 27 -46.92 -25.95 -1.62
N GLN A 28 -47.71 -26.01 -2.70
CA GLN A 28 -49.18 -26.21 -2.63
C GLN A 28 -49.72 -26.85 -3.91
N LEU A 29 -50.44 -27.97 -3.73
CA LEU A 29 -51.25 -28.68 -4.71
C LEU A 29 -52.59 -27.96 -4.93
N PRO A 30 -53.10 -27.95 -6.18
CA PRO A 30 -54.54 -28.07 -6.37
C PRO A 30 -54.96 -29.22 -7.32
N ARG A 31 -55.76 -30.11 -6.73
CA ARG A 31 -56.95 -30.85 -7.22
C ARG A 31 -56.98 -31.57 -8.60
N PRO A 32 -57.61 -32.76 -8.64
CA PRO A 32 -57.73 -33.57 -9.85
C PRO A 32 -58.83 -33.04 -10.79
N ALA A 33 -58.46 -32.73 -12.02
CA ALA A 33 -59.41 -32.56 -13.12
C ALA A 33 -59.46 -33.86 -13.94
N THR A 34 -60.61 -34.52 -13.88
CA THR A 34 -61.03 -35.61 -14.74
C THR A 34 -60.93 -35.16 -16.21
N ILE A 35 -60.01 -35.73 -16.99
CA ILE A 35 -59.97 -35.54 -18.44
C ILE A 35 -60.37 -36.84 -19.14
N ILE A 36 -61.42 -36.68 -19.93
CA ILE A 36 -62.16 -37.66 -20.69
C ILE A 36 -61.25 -38.29 -21.76
N SER A 37 -61.26 -39.62 -21.82
CA SER A 37 -60.58 -40.43 -22.84
C SER A 37 -61.18 -40.15 -24.23
N ALA A 38 -60.46 -39.36 -25.03
CA ALA A 38 -60.74 -39.17 -26.45
C ALA A 38 -59.67 -39.91 -27.28
N LYS A 39 -60.08 -41.05 -27.82
CA LYS A 39 -59.33 -41.91 -28.76
C LYS A 39 -58.95 -41.08 -30.00
N ARG A 40 -57.73 -40.54 -30.04
CA ARG A 40 -57.18 -39.90 -31.25
C ARG A 40 -56.70 -40.97 -32.24
N PRO A 41 -57.00 -40.85 -33.54
CA PRO A 41 -56.45 -41.72 -34.57
C PRO A 41 -54.94 -41.50 -34.68
N ALA A 42 -54.20 -42.60 -34.89
CA ALA A 42 -52.76 -42.62 -35.04
C ALA A 42 -52.30 -41.62 -36.11
N LYS A 43 -51.75 -40.50 -35.65
CA LYS A 43 -51.10 -39.51 -36.50
C LYS A 43 -49.72 -40.08 -36.84
N PHE A 44 -49.53 -40.43 -38.10
CA PHE A 44 -48.26 -40.83 -38.69
C PHE A 44 -47.19 -39.79 -38.32
N ILE A 45 -46.27 -40.18 -37.43
CA ILE A 45 -45.08 -39.41 -37.11
C ILE A 45 -44.04 -39.79 -38.16
N PRO A 46 -43.62 -38.89 -39.08
CA PRO A 46 -42.45 -39.16 -39.90
C PRO A 46 -41.25 -39.31 -38.96
N SER A 47 -40.52 -40.42 -39.11
CA SER A 47 -39.29 -40.70 -38.37
C SER A 47 -38.39 -39.45 -38.38
N PRO A 48 -37.79 -39.08 -37.23
CA PRO A 48 -36.86 -37.95 -37.20
C PRO A 48 -35.73 -38.21 -38.21
N PRO A 49 -35.37 -37.21 -39.04
CA PRO A 49 -34.25 -37.34 -39.97
C PRO A 49 -32.99 -37.66 -39.17
N GLY A 50 -32.20 -38.58 -39.73
CA GLY A 50 -31.05 -39.22 -39.10
C GLY A 50 -30.22 -38.26 -38.26
N GLN A 51 -29.88 -38.70 -37.05
CA GLN A 51 -28.88 -38.04 -36.24
C GLN A 51 -27.61 -37.91 -37.09
N PRO A 52 -27.06 -36.69 -37.31
CA PRO A 52 -25.82 -36.55 -38.03
C PRO A 52 -24.73 -37.36 -37.30
N PRO A 53 -23.79 -37.98 -38.03
CA PRO A 53 -22.72 -38.75 -37.40
C PRO A 53 -22.03 -37.84 -36.37
N VAL A 54 -21.93 -38.34 -35.14
CA VAL A 54 -21.28 -37.61 -34.05
C VAL A 54 -19.82 -37.42 -34.43
N ASN A 55 -19.52 -36.28 -35.03
CA ASN A 55 -18.16 -35.95 -35.42
C ASN A 55 -17.38 -35.83 -34.12
N ARG A 56 -16.42 -36.74 -33.87
CA ARG A 56 -15.57 -36.74 -32.67
C ARG A 56 -14.99 -35.36 -32.37
N VAL A 57 -14.68 -34.60 -33.43
CA VAL A 57 -14.19 -33.22 -33.36
C VAL A 57 -15.20 -32.29 -32.68
N ASP A 58 -16.49 -32.37 -33.00
CA ASP A 58 -17.54 -31.54 -32.41
C ASP A 58 -17.74 -31.82 -30.91
N THR A 59 -17.64 -33.10 -30.52
CA THR A 59 -17.69 -33.50 -29.10
C THR A 59 -16.45 -33.05 -28.33
N TRP A 60 -15.26 -33.16 -28.95
CA TRP A 60 -14.01 -32.67 -28.37
C TRP A 60 -14.01 -31.14 -28.22
N VAL A 61 -14.53 -30.40 -29.19
CA VAL A 61 -14.63 -28.93 -29.13
C VAL A 61 -15.56 -28.48 -27.99
N LYS A 62 -16.70 -29.15 -27.80
CA LYS A 62 -17.65 -28.83 -26.72
C LYS A 62 -17.07 -29.03 -25.32
N ILE A 63 -16.14 -29.96 -25.15
CA ILE A 63 -15.47 -30.25 -23.87
C ILE A 63 -14.20 -29.39 -23.71
N ALA A 64 -13.44 -29.20 -24.80
CA ALA A 64 -12.20 -28.42 -24.78
C ALA A 64 -12.46 -26.92 -24.59
N ALA A 65 -13.53 -26.38 -25.16
CA ALA A 65 -13.87 -24.96 -25.04
C ALA A 65 -13.96 -24.46 -23.58
N PRO A 66 -14.79 -25.04 -22.69
CA PRO A 66 -14.88 -24.59 -21.30
C PRO A 66 -13.59 -24.86 -20.51
N LEU A 67 -12.86 -25.94 -20.81
CA LEU A 67 -11.56 -26.22 -20.18
C LEU A 67 -10.53 -25.16 -20.54
N LEU A 68 -10.50 -24.71 -21.79
CA LEU A 68 -9.59 -23.68 -22.26
C LEU A 68 -9.95 -22.31 -21.67
N THR A 69 -11.25 -22.01 -21.53
CA THR A 69 -11.71 -20.81 -20.80
C THR A 69 -11.30 -20.86 -19.33
N ALA A 70 -11.49 -21.99 -18.64
CA ALA A 70 -11.10 -22.15 -17.24
C ALA A 70 -9.58 -22.02 -17.07
N ALA A 71 -8.79 -22.67 -17.94
CA ALA A 71 -7.33 -22.55 -17.94
C ALA A 71 -6.88 -21.10 -18.17
N GLY A 72 -7.53 -20.38 -19.09
CA GLY A 72 -7.26 -18.96 -19.34
C GLY A 72 -7.53 -18.07 -18.13
N LEU A 73 -8.61 -18.33 -17.39
CA LEU A 73 -8.92 -17.61 -16.14
C LEU A 73 -7.92 -17.92 -15.02
N ILE A 74 -7.47 -19.16 -14.90
CA ILE A 74 -6.45 -19.54 -13.91
C ILE A 74 -5.11 -18.90 -14.25
N PHE A 75 -4.71 -18.95 -15.51
CA PHE A 75 -3.47 -18.34 -16.00
C PHE A 75 -3.48 -16.82 -15.82
N SER A 76 -4.60 -16.15 -16.09
CA SER A 76 -4.73 -14.71 -15.92
C SER A 76 -4.63 -14.28 -14.46
N VAL A 77 -5.20 -15.04 -13.52
CA VAL A 77 -5.07 -14.78 -12.08
C VAL A 77 -3.63 -14.98 -11.61
N TRP A 78 -2.94 -16.02 -12.08
CA TRP A 78 -1.54 -16.25 -11.73
C TRP A 78 -0.61 -15.15 -12.24
N GLN A 79 -0.78 -14.75 -13.51
CA GLN A 79 -0.05 -13.63 -14.09
C GLN A 79 -0.31 -12.33 -13.33
N TYR A 80 -1.58 -12.08 -12.96
CA TYR A 80 -1.96 -10.90 -12.19
C TYR A 80 -1.31 -10.91 -10.80
N GLN A 81 -1.33 -12.02 -10.07
CA GLN A 81 -0.72 -12.11 -8.74
C GLN A 81 0.80 -11.87 -8.80
N HIS A 82 1.48 -12.44 -9.80
CA HIS A 82 2.91 -12.24 -9.97
C HIS A 82 3.21 -10.77 -10.32
N GLN A 83 2.47 -10.19 -11.27
CA GLN A 83 2.62 -8.78 -11.66
C GLN A 83 2.28 -7.81 -10.52
N GLN A 84 1.25 -8.11 -9.72
CA GLN A 84 0.83 -7.32 -8.58
C GLN A 84 1.93 -7.29 -7.51
N ALA A 85 2.58 -8.41 -7.22
CA ALA A 85 3.68 -8.46 -6.26
C ALA A 85 4.87 -7.55 -6.68
N TYR A 86 5.18 -7.51 -7.99
CA TYR A 86 6.19 -6.58 -8.52
C TYR A 86 5.74 -5.12 -8.42
N ASN A 87 4.48 -4.82 -8.77
CA ASN A 87 3.92 -3.48 -8.71
C ASN A 87 3.82 -2.97 -7.26
N ASP A 88 3.36 -3.80 -6.31
CA ASP A 88 3.24 -3.48 -4.90
C ASP A 88 4.61 -3.19 -4.26
N ALA A 89 5.64 -3.96 -4.63
CA ALA A 89 7.00 -3.71 -4.18
C ALA A 89 7.57 -2.39 -4.74
N GLN A 90 7.25 -2.04 -5.99
CA GLN A 90 7.63 -0.74 -6.55
C GLN A 90 6.86 0.42 -5.92
N GLU A 91 5.55 0.26 -5.69
CA GLU A 91 4.74 1.27 -5.03
C GLU A 91 5.16 1.51 -3.58
N PHE A 92 5.44 0.44 -2.83
CA PHE A 92 5.93 0.54 -1.46
C PHE A 92 7.28 1.28 -1.41
N ARG A 93 8.19 0.96 -2.34
CA ARG A 93 9.47 1.67 -2.48
C ARG A 93 9.27 3.15 -2.81
N ARG A 94 8.38 3.47 -3.77
CA ARG A 94 8.07 4.88 -4.12
C ARG A 94 7.47 5.65 -2.94
N LYS A 95 6.49 5.07 -2.25
CA LYS A 95 5.87 5.69 -1.06
C LYS A 95 6.89 5.89 0.07
N THR A 96 7.79 4.93 0.27
CA THR A 96 8.86 5.04 1.28
C THR A 96 9.86 6.12 0.90
N TRP A 97 10.22 6.20 -0.38
CA TRP A 97 11.07 7.25 -0.94
C TRP A 97 10.50 8.64 -0.70
N GLU A 98 9.24 8.85 -1.08
CA GLU A 98 8.54 10.12 -0.95
C GLU A 98 8.54 10.58 0.52
N LYS A 99 8.25 9.66 1.45
CA LYS A 99 8.30 9.95 2.90
C LYS A 99 9.71 10.30 3.39
N ARG A 100 10.75 9.63 2.87
CA ARG A 100 12.16 9.96 3.20
C ARG A 100 12.53 11.33 2.67
N LEU A 101 12.18 11.64 1.43
CA LEU A 101 12.41 12.96 0.81
C LEU A 101 11.73 14.06 1.64
N GLU A 102 10.46 13.87 1.99
CA GLU A 102 9.71 14.81 2.81
C GLU A 102 10.36 15.03 4.19
N ALA A 103 10.80 13.96 4.84
CA ALA A 103 11.55 14.03 6.10
C ALA A 103 12.84 14.85 5.95
N TYR A 104 13.63 14.58 4.90
CA TYR A 104 14.87 15.32 4.64
C TYR A 104 14.63 16.79 4.33
N THR A 105 13.60 17.12 3.54
CA THR A 105 13.23 18.50 3.24
C THR A 105 12.78 19.26 4.48
N GLU A 106 11.96 18.63 5.34
CA GLU A 106 11.54 19.25 6.59
C GLU A 106 12.73 19.51 7.53
N LEU A 107 13.62 18.52 7.68
CA LEU A 107 14.85 18.66 8.46
C LEU A 107 15.78 19.75 7.92
N GLY A 108 15.95 19.82 6.59
CA GLY A 108 16.73 20.86 5.94
C GLY A 108 16.16 22.25 6.15
N ASN A 109 14.84 22.38 6.06
CA ASN A 109 14.15 23.64 6.34
C ASN A 109 14.32 24.08 7.80
N LEU A 110 14.21 23.15 8.75
CA LEU A 110 14.43 23.43 10.17
C LEU A 110 15.89 23.78 10.46
N ALA A 111 16.85 23.08 9.86
CA ALA A 111 18.27 23.38 9.98
C ALA A 111 18.60 24.78 9.42
N ALA A 112 18.04 25.14 8.27
CA ALA A 112 18.19 26.48 7.70
C ALA A 112 17.56 27.57 8.59
N GLN A 113 16.39 27.30 9.16
CA GLN A 113 15.74 28.21 10.11
C GLN A 113 16.56 28.37 11.40
N LEU A 114 17.14 27.30 11.94
CA LEU A 114 18.03 27.34 13.09
C LEU A 114 19.28 28.18 12.82
N VAL A 115 19.91 27.96 11.66
CA VAL A 115 21.10 28.72 11.24
C VAL A 115 20.79 30.21 11.07
N THR A 116 19.62 30.56 10.52
CA THR A 116 19.23 31.98 10.34
C THR A 116 18.73 32.62 11.63
N ALA A 117 18.11 31.84 12.52
CA ALA A 117 17.64 32.29 13.83
C ALA A 117 18.72 32.26 14.91
N ALA A 118 19.96 31.84 14.61
CA ALA A 118 21.05 31.77 15.58
C ALA A 118 21.41 33.13 16.21
N ALA A 119 21.06 34.25 15.58
CA ALA A 119 21.19 35.60 16.15
C ALA A 119 20.01 36.03 17.04
N GLN A 120 18.95 35.22 17.14
CA GLN A 120 17.71 35.51 17.87
C GLN A 120 17.39 34.38 18.87
N PRO A 121 17.82 34.47 20.14
CA PRO A 121 17.78 33.35 21.10
C PRO A 121 16.37 32.81 21.35
N GLN A 122 15.34 33.67 21.39
CA GLN A 122 13.94 33.23 21.57
C GLN A 122 13.42 32.40 20.39
N ARG A 123 13.82 32.75 19.16
CA ARG A 123 13.43 31.96 17.97
C ARG A 123 14.26 30.69 17.89
N PHE A 124 15.53 30.74 18.28
CA PHE A 124 16.42 29.60 18.30
C PHE A 124 15.90 28.48 19.23
N ASP A 125 15.47 28.83 20.44
CA ASP A 125 14.96 27.84 21.42
C ASP A 125 13.66 27.15 20.96
N SER A 126 12.72 27.91 20.39
CA SER A 126 11.47 27.35 19.86
C SER A 126 11.70 26.45 18.63
N LEU A 127 12.62 26.85 17.74
CA LEU A 127 13.01 26.06 16.58
C LEU A 127 13.82 24.82 16.96
N GLY A 128 14.69 24.90 17.98
CA GLY A 128 15.48 23.79 18.50
C GLY A 128 14.58 22.69 19.06
N SER A 129 13.57 23.07 19.85
CA SER A 129 12.59 22.13 20.40
C SER A 129 11.79 21.42 19.29
N ARG A 130 11.42 22.17 18.24
CA ARG A 130 10.72 21.61 17.06
C ARG A 130 11.62 20.67 16.26
N PHE A 131 12.88 21.04 16.09
CA PHE A 131 13.88 20.20 15.45
C PHE A 131 14.07 18.88 16.20
N GLU A 132 14.13 18.91 17.54
CA GLU A 132 14.28 17.73 18.38
C GLU A 132 13.08 16.76 18.24
N GLN A 133 11.86 17.29 18.19
CA GLN A 133 10.66 16.48 17.94
C GLN A 133 10.71 15.77 16.59
N VAL A 134 11.13 16.47 15.53
CA VAL A 134 11.26 15.90 14.19
C VAL A 134 12.42 14.92 14.12
N TYR A 135 13.54 15.22 14.79
CA TYR A 135 14.70 14.35 14.90
C TYR A 135 14.33 12.99 15.49
N TRP A 136 13.72 12.96 16.69
CA TRP A 136 13.31 11.72 17.34
C TRP A 136 12.14 11.04 16.63
N GLY A 137 11.19 11.81 16.09
CA GLY A 137 10.01 11.28 15.44
C GLY A 137 10.29 10.65 14.07
N LYS A 138 11.28 11.16 13.33
CA LYS A 138 11.64 10.68 11.99
C LYS A 138 12.95 9.88 11.95
N LEU A 139 13.62 9.69 13.09
CA LEU A 139 14.86 8.90 13.18
C LEU A 139 14.76 7.52 12.49
N PRO A 140 13.66 6.74 12.68
CA PRO A 140 13.54 5.42 12.05
C PRO A 140 13.43 5.44 10.51
N LEU A 141 13.17 6.60 9.90
CA LEU A 141 13.13 6.71 8.43
C LEU A 141 14.53 6.77 7.81
N PHE A 142 15.55 7.09 8.60
CA PHE A 142 16.94 7.19 8.14
C PHE A 142 17.61 5.81 8.22
N ASP A 143 17.80 5.20 7.06
CA ASP A 143 18.48 3.90 6.92
C ASP A 143 20.01 4.05 6.89
N ASP A 144 20.49 5.24 6.51
CA ASP A 144 21.88 5.50 6.20
C ASP A 144 22.64 6.01 7.44
N ARG A 145 23.58 5.19 7.92
CA ARG A 145 24.45 5.53 9.05
C ARG A 145 25.24 6.82 8.83
N GLY A 146 25.57 7.17 7.59
CA GLY A 146 26.28 8.40 7.27
C GLY A 146 25.43 9.64 7.55
N VAL A 147 24.15 9.59 7.17
CA VAL A 147 23.19 10.67 7.44
C VAL A 147 22.92 10.77 8.94
N GLU A 148 22.70 9.65 9.63
CA GLU A 148 22.47 9.62 11.07
C GLU A 148 23.64 10.24 11.85
N GLN A 149 24.89 9.91 11.48
CA GLN A 149 26.08 10.49 12.11
C GLN A 149 26.17 12.00 11.91
N LYS A 150 25.93 12.50 10.69
CA LYS A 150 25.95 13.95 10.43
C LYS A 150 24.79 14.66 11.10
N LEU A 151 23.64 14.01 11.20
CA LEU A 151 22.46 14.55 11.84
C LEU A 151 22.68 14.69 13.34
N LYS A 152 23.26 13.66 13.97
CA LYS A 152 23.70 13.71 15.37
C LYS A 152 24.74 14.82 15.59
N ALA A 153 25.75 14.91 14.74
CA ALA A 153 26.77 15.96 14.86
C ALA A 153 26.20 17.38 14.73
N PHE A 154 25.15 17.57 13.92
CA PHE A 154 24.42 18.83 13.81
C PHE A 154 23.54 19.08 15.04
N HIS A 155 22.83 18.06 15.53
CA HIS A 155 22.05 18.14 16.77
C HIS A 155 22.91 18.55 17.96
N ASP A 156 24.06 17.90 18.14
CA ASP A 156 25.01 18.19 19.22
C ASP A 156 25.52 19.65 19.11
N GLU A 157 25.78 20.14 17.88
CA GLU A 157 26.15 21.55 17.66
C GLU A 157 25.02 22.53 17.97
N VAL A 158 23.77 22.20 17.66
CA VAL A 158 22.62 23.04 18.00
C VAL A 158 22.50 23.18 19.52
N GLN A 159 22.72 22.10 20.27
CA GLN A 159 22.75 22.15 21.74
C GLN A 159 23.96 22.94 22.26
N ASP A 160 25.14 22.75 21.70
CA ASP A 160 26.33 23.51 22.10
C ASP A 160 26.20 25.01 21.78
N THR A 161 25.61 25.37 20.64
CA THR A 161 25.34 26.78 20.26
C THR A 161 24.32 27.43 21.20
N ARG A 162 23.41 26.64 21.78
CA ARG A 162 22.50 27.12 22.84
C ARG A 162 23.25 27.52 24.11
N HIS A 163 24.38 26.86 24.39
CA HIS A 163 25.20 27.09 25.59
C HIS A 163 26.40 28.03 25.35
N ARG A 164 26.86 28.17 24.10
CA ARG A 164 27.94 29.07 23.67
C ARG A 164 27.45 29.95 22.51
N GLU A 165 27.35 31.25 22.73
CA GLU A 165 26.94 32.27 21.74
C GLU A 165 27.92 32.47 20.55
N GLY A 166 28.87 31.55 20.29
CA GLY A 166 30.09 31.88 19.53
C GLY A 166 30.23 31.33 18.10
N GLU A 167 29.78 30.11 17.79
CA GLU A 167 30.25 29.41 16.58
C GLU A 167 29.17 29.18 15.51
N LEU A 168 28.50 30.25 15.12
CA LEU A 168 27.51 30.26 14.04
C LEU A 168 28.07 29.70 12.70
N ASN A 169 29.39 29.83 12.48
CA ASN A 169 30.07 29.26 11.31
C ASN A 169 30.21 27.73 11.39
N ALA A 170 30.41 27.15 12.58
CA ALA A 170 30.47 25.70 12.77
C ALA A 170 29.09 25.08 12.56
N LEU A 171 28.03 25.72 13.08
CA LEU A 171 26.65 25.33 12.85
C LEU A 171 26.29 25.33 11.36
N LYS A 172 26.68 26.38 10.62
CA LYS A 172 26.52 26.47 9.16
C LYS A 172 27.24 25.34 8.44
N ALA A 173 28.50 25.09 8.78
CA ALA A 173 29.32 24.06 8.14
C ALA A 173 28.73 22.65 8.36
N LYS A 174 28.29 22.36 9.59
CA LYS A 174 27.64 21.09 9.95
C LYS A 174 26.28 20.93 9.28
N GLY A 175 25.47 22.00 9.22
CA GLY A 175 24.20 21.99 8.49
C GLY A 175 24.37 21.72 6.99
N TYR A 176 25.37 22.33 6.36
CA TYR A 176 25.70 22.05 4.96
C TYR A 176 26.18 20.61 4.74
N ALA A 177 27.04 20.11 5.64
CA ALA A 177 27.51 18.72 5.59
C ALA A 177 26.37 17.70 5.72
N LEU A 178 25.39 17.97 6.60
CA LEU A 178 24.19 17.15 6.74
C LEU A 178 23.38 17.12 5.43
N MET A 179 23.08 18.29 4.85
CA MET A 179 22.31 18.37 3.60
C MET A 179 23.01 17.63 2.44
N LYS A 180 24.33 17.72 2.37
CA LYS A 180 25.14 17.02 1.37
C LYS A 180 25.05 15.50 1.52
N GLU A 181 25.10 14.97 2.75
CA GLU A 181 24.92 13.54 2.99
C GLU A 181 23.48 13.07 2.73
N CYS A 182 22.47 13.87 3.09
CA CYS A 182 21.07 13.57 2.73
C CYS A 182 20.91 13.44 1.21
N GLN A 183 21.47 14.39 0.45
CA GLN A 183 21.44 14.36 -1.02
C GLN A 183 22.15 13.12 -1.58
N LYS A 184 23.30 12.75 -1.01
CA LYS A 184 24.07 11.57 -1.42
C LYS A 184 23.33 10.28 -1.12
N SER A 185 22.72 10.17 0.06
CA SER A 185 21.93 9.01 0.48
C SER A 185 20.69 8.83 -0.40
N LEU A 186 19.98 9.92 -0.69
CA LEU A 186 18.94 9.96 -1.71
C LEU A 186 19.50 9.45 -3.03
N HIS A 187 20.52 10.07 -3.60
CA HIS A 187 21.05 9.68 -4.91
C HIS A 187 21.43 8.19 -4.97
N ARG A 188 22.07 7.66 -3.93
CA ARG A 188 22.44 6.24 -3.84
C ARG A 188 21.22 5.33 -3.89
N SER A 189 20.20 5.62 -3.09
CA SER A 189 18.97 4.83 -3.09
C SER A 189 18.22 4.88 -4.42
N TRP A 190 18.39 5.93 -5.23
CA TRP A 190 17.79 6.02 -6.58
C TRP A 190 18.45 5.02 -7.53
N TYR A 191 19.78 4.95 -7.51
CA TYR A 191 20.54 4.03 -8.36
C TYR A 191 20.30 2.58 -7.99
N GLU A 192 20.22 2.27 -6.70
CA GLU A 192 19.88 0.92 -6.22
C GLU A 192 18.44 0.53 -6.63
N ALA A 193 17.52 1.49 -6.71
CA ALA A 193 16.17 1.25 -7.23
C ALA A 193 16.12 1.09 -8.75
N ALA A 194 17.01 1.74 -9.51
CA ALA A 194 17.06 1.68 -10.97
C ALA A 194 17.84 0.45 -11.51
N ALA A 195 18.63 -0.22 -10.67
CA ALA A 195 19.43 -1.38 -11.05
C ALA A 195 18.66 -2.72 -11.05
N TYR A 196 17.37 -2.72 -10.65
CA TYR A 196 16.48 -3.88 -10.58
C TYR A 196 15.24 -3.68 -11.45
#